data_AF-A0A954KY43-F1
#
_entry.id   AF-A0A954KY43-F1
#
_cell.length_a   1.000
_cell.length_b   1.000
_cell.length_c   1.000
_cell.angle_alpha   90.00
_cell.angle_beta   90.00
_cell.angle_gamma   90.00
#
_symmetry.space_group_name_H-M   'P 1'
#
loop_
_entity.id
_entity.type
_entity.pdbx_description
1 polymer ?
#
loop_
_entity_poly.entity_id
_entity_poly.type
_entity_poly.pdbx_seq_one_letter_code
_entity_poly.pdbx_strand_id
1 'polypeptide(L)'
;PLIAIGGGDGAVMLWNPDSNGEVQVDQSSPIPVRALTFPEGGRLCIARGTTVELRDVESGTQSVLETSLDTISTLAVDKQGKVVTVGNDEQSQVLVFESDSQKLIHELDKS
;
A
#
# COMPACT_ATOMS: atom_id res chain seq x y z
N PRO A 1 -4.37 -18.22 6.54
CA PRO A 1 -4.60 -16.92 5.84
C PRO A 1 -3.39 -16.01 6.04
N LEU A 2 -2.96 -15.26 5.04
CA LEU A 2 -1.78 -14.40 5.20
C LEU A 2 -2.19 -13.01 5.71
N ILE A 3 -1.55 -12.56 6.80
CA ILE A 3 -1.80 -11.28 7.46
C ILE A 3 -0.60 -10.37 7.23
N ALA A 4 -0.86 -9.12 6.86
CA ALA A 4 0.16 -8.09 6.71
C ALA A 4 0.05 -7.06 7.83
N ILE A 5 1.18 -6.67 8.40
CA ILE A 5 1.29 -5.73 9.52
C ILE A 5 2.38 -4.72 9.17
N GLY A 6 2.10 -3.44 9.37
CA GLY A 6 3.02 -2.33 9.11
C GLY A 6 3.35 -1.60 10.40
N GLY A 7 4.62 -1.28 10.58
CA GLY A 7 5.15 -0.61 11.76
C GLY A 7 5.42 0.88 11.53
N GLY A 8 5.37 1.64 12.62
CA GLY A 8 5.80 3.05 12.64
C GLY A 8 7.32 3.23 12.46
N ASP A 9 8.09 2.16 12.61
CA ASP A 9 9.52 2.07 12.29
C ASP A 9 9.79 1.77 10.80
N GLY A 10 8.72 1.62 10.00
CA GLY A 10 8.79 1.26 8.60
C GLY A 10 8.84 -0.24 8.34
N ALA A 11 8.89 -1.09 9.37
CA ALA A 11 8.88 -2.53 9.17
C ALA A 11 7.55 -3.02 8.58
N VAL A 12 7.62 -4.02 7.70
CA VAL A 12 6.44 -4.75 7.22
C VAL A 12 6.62 -6.22 7.54
N MET A 13 5.63 -6.79 8.21
CA MET A 13 5.61 -8.18 8.62
C MET A 13 4.47 -8.91 7.91
N LEU A 14 4.81 -10.06 7.29
CA LEU A 14 3.86 -11.01 6.76
C LEU A 14 3.84 -12.24 7.67
N TRP A 15 2.65 -12.62 8.13
CA TRP A 15 2.45 -13.72 9.06
C TRP A 15 1.32 -14.65 8.58
N ASN A 16 1.59 -15.95 8.57
CA ASN A 16 0.57 -16.96 8.32
C ASN A 16 0.34 -17.79 9.59
N PRO A 17 -0.85 -17.71 10.22
CA PRO A 17 -1.16 -18.47 11.43
C PRO A 17 -1.23 -19.98 11.17
N ASP A 18 -1.49 -20.40 9.94
CA ASP A 18 -1.65 -21.82 9.60
C ASP A 18 -0.32 -22.51 9.29
N SER A 19 0.74 -21.75 8.92
CA SER A 19 2.05 -22.32 8.55
C SER A 19 3.07 -22.27 9.68
N ASN A 20 2.75 -22.89 10.82
CA ASN A 20 3.64 -23.01 11.98
C ASN A 20 4.26 -21.67 12.46
N GLY A 21 3.60 -20.55 12.16
CA GLY A 21 4.06 -19.21 12.51
C GLY A 21 5.21 -18.68 11.66
N GLU A 22 5.32 -19.04 10.37
CA GLU A 22 6.27 -18.38 9.48
C GLU A 22 6.01 -16.86 9.44
N VAL A 23 7.08 -16.11 9.71
CA VAL A 23 7.10 -14.65 9.70
C VAL A 23 8.14 -14.19 8.72
N GLN A 24 7.74 -13.40 7.74
CA GLN A 24 8.66 -12.64 6.88
C GLN A 24 8.65 -11.19 7.34
N VAL A 25 9.84 -10.64 7.62
CA VAL A 25 9.99 -9.24 8.04
C VAL A 25 10.82 -8.50 7.01
N ASP A 26 10.29 -7.38 6.54
CA ASP A 26 10.95 -6.43 5.67
C ASP A 26 11.23 -5.13 6.43
N GLN A 27 12.51 -4.80 6.59
CA GLN A 27 13.01 -3.57 7.21
C GLN A 27 13.83 -2.72 6.23
N SER A 28 13.58 -2.86 4.93
CA SER A 28 14.31 -2.15 3.88
C SER A 28 14.12 -0.63 3.89
N SER A 29 13.05 -0.14 4.53
CA SER A 29 12.73 1.29 4.59
C SER A 29 12.53 1.76 6.03
N PRO A 30 13.14 2.91 6.42
CA PRO A 30 12.90 3.54 7.72
C PRO A 30 11.63 4.42 7.74
N ILE A 31 10.90 4.52 6.62
CA ILE A 31 9.74 5.40 6.50
C ILE A 31 8.52 4.70 7.11
N PRO A 32 7.77 5.34 8.04
CA PRO A 32 6.61 4.74 8.68
C PRO A 32 5.58 4.23 7.67
N VAL A 33 5.06 3.03 7.93
CA VAL A 33 3.91 2.51 7.20
C VAL A 33 2.65 3.20 7.73
N ARG A 34 2.08 4.12 6.96
CA ARG A 34 0.90 4.89 7.36
C ARG A 34 -0.40 4.14 7.12
N ALA A 35 -0.44 3.36 6.04
CA ALA A 35 -1.55 2.50 5.70
C ALA A 35 -1.03 1.31 4.89
N LEU A 36 -1.77 0.20 4.94
CA LEU A 36 -1.51 -0.97 4.12
C LEU A 36 -2.83 -1.67 3.79
N THR A 37 -2.86 -2.38 2.68
CA THR A 37 -3.98 -3.26 2.34
C THR A 37 -3.48 -4.48 1.59
N PHE A 38 -4.19 -5.59 1.78
CA PHE A 38 -3.85 -6.87 1.17
C PHE A 38 -5.11 -7.51 0.55
N PRO A 39 -5.47 -7.11 -0.68
CA PRO A 39 -6.63 -7.64 -1.39
C PRO A 39 -6.47 -9.13 -1.72
N GLU A 40 -7.60 -9.79 -2.04
CA GLU A 40 -7.65 -11.23 -2.35
C GLU A 40 -6.71 -11.65 -3.50
N GLY A 41 -6.29 -10.71 -4.36
CA GLY A 41 -5.35 -10.94 -5.45
C GLY A 41 -3.88 -11.08 -5.06
N GLY A 42 -3.53 -11.08 -3.78
CA GLY A 42 -2.15 -11.37 -3.34
C GLY A 42 -1.13 -10.25 -3.59
N ARG A 43 -1.60 -9.05 -3.95
CA ARG A 43 -0.76 -7.86 -4.13
C ARG A 43 -0.85 -6.96 -2.90
N LEU A 44 0.18 -6.99 -2.05
CA LEU A 44 0.30 -6.12 -0.89
C LEU A 44 0.57 -4.67 -1.35
N CYS A 45 -0.20 -3.72 -0.84
CA CYS A 45 0.00 -2.29 -1.09
C CYS A 45 0.39 -1.61 0.23
N ILE A 46 1.49 -0.88 0.25
CA ILE A 46 2.10 -0.28 1.45
C ILE A 46 2.29 1.22 1.22
N ALA A 47 1.58 2.05 1.97
CA ALA A 47 1.75 3.51 1.91
C ALA A 47 2.84 3.97 2.87
N ARG A 48 3.89 4.60 2.33
CA ARG A 48 5.03 5.16 3.07
C ARG A 48 5.36 6.55 2.51
N GLY A 49 5.37 7.56 3.36
CA GLY A 49 5.68 8.93 2.93
C GLY A 49 4.71 9.39 1.83
N THR A 50 5.22 9.59 0.62
CA THR A 50 4.47 10.07 -0.57
C THR A 50 4.24 8.96 -1.61
N THR A 51 4.60 7.72 -1.30
CA THR A 51 4.54 6.61 -2.27
C THR A 51 3.72 5.43 -1.76
N VAL A 52 3.22 4.64 -2.71
CA VAL A 52 2.65 3.32 -2.43
C VAL A 52 3.54 2.25 -3.07
N GLU A 53 4.14 1.41 -2.24
CA GLU A 53 4.82 0.21 -2.72
C GLU A 53 3.78 -0.86 -3.05
N LEU A 54 3.85 -1.43 -4.25
CA LEU A 54 3.00 -2.51 -4.73
C LEU A 54 3.86 -3.78 -4.84
N ARG A 55 3.53 -4.79 -4.04
CA ARG A 55 4.28 -6.04 -3.95
C ARG A 55 3.38 -7.23 -4.23
N ASP A 56 3.67 -7.93 -5.32
CA ASP A 56 3.04 -9.21 -5.63
C ASP A 56 3.71 -10.32 -4.82
N VAL A 57 2.96 -10.97 -3.93
CA VAL A 57 3.53 -11.96 -2.99
C VAL A 57 3.88 -13.28 -3.69
N GLU A 58 3.19 -13.63 -4.77
CA GLU A 58 3.40 -14.89 -5.49
C GLU A 58 4.61 -14.83 -6.42
N SER A 59 4.70 -13.78 -7.25
CA SER A 59 5.81 -13.58 -8.18
C SER A 59 7.03 -12.90 -7.54
N GLY A 60 6.85 -12.24 -6.40
CA GLY A 60 7.88 -11.39 -5.77
C GLY A 60 8.11 -10.06 -6.51
N THR A 61 7.30 -9.73 -7.50
CA THR A 61 7.43 -8.49 -8.28
C THR A 61 7.11 -7.29 -7.42
N GLN A 62 7.92 -6.24 -7.52
CA GLN A 62 7.75 -4.98 -6.79
C GLN A 62 7.70 -3.81 -7.77
N SER A 63 6.84 -2.84 -7.45
CA SER A 63 6.80 -1.55 -8.15
C SER A 63 6.38 -0.45 -7.17
N VAL A 64 6.65 0.80 -7.54
CA VAL A 64 6.33 1.96 -6.71
C VAL A 64 5.38 2.86 -7.48
N LEU A 65 4.26 3.20 -6.85
CA LEU A 65 3.33 4.21 -7.30
C LEU A 65 3.70 5.55 -6.65
N GLU A 66 4.17 6.47 -7.45
CA GLU A 66 4.48 7.83 -7.05
C GLU A 66 3.18 8.66 -7.00
N THR A 67 3.02 9.45 -5.94
CA THR A 67 1.87 10.34 -5.78
C THR A 67 2.32 11.80 -5.76
N SER A 68 1.42 12.73 -6.08
CA SER A 68 1.65 14.17 -5.95
C SER A 68 1.35 14.70 -4.54
N LEU A 69 1.01 13.83 -3.58
CA LEU A 69 0.69 14.21 -2.21
C LEU A 69 1.97 14.43 -1.39
N ASP A 70 1.93 15.36 -0.44
CA ASP A 70 3.06 15.59 0.49
C ASP A 70 3.15 14.50 1.57
N THR A 71 2.04 13.80 1.83
CA THR A 71 1.99 12.59 2.66
C THR A 71 0.77 11.74 2.32
N ILE A 72 0.83 10.44 2.56
CA ILE A 72 -0.32 9.54 2.46
C ILE A 72 -0.79 9.19 3.87
N SER A 73 -2.04 9.56 4.16
CA SER A 73 -2.70 9.29 5.43
C SER A 73 -3.50 7.98 5.39
N THR A 74 -4.02 7.60 4.22
CA THR A 74 -4.91 6.45 4.06
C THR A 74 -4.78 5.84 2.67
N LEU A 75 -5.16 4.56 2.59
CA LEU A 75 -5.09 3.73 1.40
C LEU A 75 -6.33 2.84 1.33
N ALA A 76 -6.94 2.76 0.15
CA ALA A 76 -7.99 1.79 -0.15
C ALA A 76 -7.74 1.17 -1.52
N VAL A 77 -8.13 -0.08 -1.68
CA VAL A 77 -8.00 -0.82 -2.94
C VAL A 77 -9.29 -1.54 -3.23
N ASP A 78 -9.70 -1.59 -4.50
CA ASP A 78 -10.89 -2.34 -4.89
C ASP A 78 -10.69 -3.85 -4.71
N LYS A 79 -11.78 -4.62 -4.76
CA LYS A 79 -11.71 -6.07 -4.53
C LYS A 79 -10.73 -6.79 -5.47
N GLN A 80 -10.59 -6.30 -6.70
CA GLN A 80 -9.73 -6.92 -7.71
C GLN A 80 -8.27 -6.46 -7.66
N GLY A 81 -7.91 -5.48 -6.81
CA GLY A 81 -6.55 -4.93 -6.79
C GLY A 81 -6.20 -4.03 -7.97
N LYS A 82 -7.19 -3.61 -8.76
CA LYS A 82 -7.02 -2.84 -10.00
C LYS A 82 -7.06 -1.34 -9.79
N VAL A 83 -7.73 -0.88 -8.74
CA VAL A 83 -7.86 0.55 -8.42
C VAL A 83 -7.29 0.80 -7.04
N VAL A 84 -6.32 1.71 -6.97
CA VAL A 84 -5.70 2.16 -5.73
C VAL A 84 -6.15 3.59 -5.46
N THR A 85 -6.71 3.84 -4.29
CA THR A 85 -7.08 5.18 -3.81
C THR A 85 -6.19 5.56 -2.64
N VAL A 86 -5.57 6.72 -2.71
CA VAL A 86 -4.76 7.31 -1.64
C VAL A 86 -5.36 8.62 -1.21
N GLY A 87 -5.27 8.94 0.08
CA GLY A 87 -5.79 10.19 0.63
C GLY A 87 -4.77 10.90 1.50
N ASN A 88 -4.82 12.24 1.46
CA ASN A 88 -4.13 13.13 2.38
C ASN A 88 -5.18 13.96 3.14
N ASP A 89 -5.22 13.79 4.45
CA ASP A 89 -6.15 14.47 5.34
C ASP A 89 -5.79 15.95 5.56
N GLU A 90 -4.50 16.28 5.62
CA GLU A 90 -4.01 17.67 5.76
C GLU A 90 -4.36 18.54 4.55
N GLN A 91 -4.22 18.00 3.34
CA GLN A 91 -4.49 18.67 2.06
C GLN A 91 -5.95 18.50 1.61
N SER A 92 -6.73 17.63 2.28
CA SER A 92 -8.08 17.24 1.85
C SER A 92 -8.13 16.77 0.38
N GLN A 93 -7.10 16.02 -0.04
CA GLN A 93 -6.94 15.50 -1.39
C GLN A 93 -7.08 13.99 -1.43
N VAL A 94 -7.67 13.47 -2.50
CA VAL A 94 -7.76 12.04 -2.80
C VAL A 94 -7.33 11.81 -4.24
N LEU A 95 -6.41 10.88 -4.44
CA LEU A 95 -5.95 10.45 -5.76
C LEU A 95 -6.38 9.01 -6.00
N VAL A 96 -6.83 8.72 -7.21
CA VAL A 96 -7.29 7.40 -7.65
C VAL A 96 -6.46 6.96 -8.84
N PHE A 97 -5.85 5.78 -8.77
CA PHE A 97 -4.95 5.24 -9.77
C PHE A 97 -5.40 3.89 -10.29
N GLU A 98 -5.08 3.60 -11.55
CA GLU A 98 -5.09 2.24 -12.09
C GLU A 98 -3.80 1.54 -11.65
N SER A 99 -3.90 0.41 -10.94
CA SER A 99 -2.77 -0.24 -10.28
C SER A 99 -1.71 -0.75 -11.27
N ASP A 100 -2.13 -1.33 -12.40
CA ASP A 100 -1.21 -2.01 -13.32
C ASP A 100 -0.43 -1.02 -14.20
N SER A 101 -1.10 0.02 -14.67
CA SER A 101 -0.46 1.08 -15.47
C SER A 101 0.11 2.21 -14.62
N GLN A 102 -0.23 2.24 -13.32
CA GLN A 102 0.08 3.31 -12.37
C GLN A 102 -0.41 4.69 -12.81
N LYS A 103 -1.40 4.72 -13.70
CA LYS A 103 -1.96 5.96 -14.24
C LYS A 103 -2.93 6.58 -13.25
N LEU A 104 -2.79 7.89 -13.00
CA LEU A 104 -3.79 8.69 -12.30
C LEU A 104 -5.10 8.73 -13.12
N ILE A 105 -6.18 8.26 -12.51
CA ILE A 105 -7.54 8.25 -13.08
C ILE A 105 -8.30 9.51 -12.64
N HIS A 106 -8.25 9.81 -11.33
CA HIS A 106 -8.96 10.94 -10.73
C HIS A 106 -8.13 11.60 -9.64
N GLU A 107 -8.28 12.91 -9.56
CA GLU A 107 -7.83 13.76 -8.46
C GLU A 107 -9.07 14.49 -7.93
N LEU A 108 -9.28 14.39 -6.62
CA LEU A 108 -10.43 14.97 -5.93
C LEU A 108 -9.90 15.86 -4.81
N ASP A 109 -10.35 17.10 -4.77
CA ASP A 109 -10.07 18.05 -3.72
C ASP A 109 -11.37 18.62 -3.13
N LYS A 110 -11.24 19.28 -1.98
CA LYS A 110 -12.35 19.95 -1.32
C LYS A 110 -12.42 21.39 -1.85
N SER A 111 -13.08 21.57 -3.00
CA SER A 111 -13.39 22.89 -3.58
C SER A 111 -14.08 23.85 -2.61
#